data_AF-A0A9D3SES3-F1
#
_entry.id   AF-A0A9D3SES3-F1
#
_cell.length_a   1.000
_cell.length_b   1.000
_cell.length_c   1.000
_cell.angle_alpha   90.00
_cell.angle_beta   90.00
_cell.angle_gamma   90.00
#
_symmetry.space_group_name_H-M   'P 1'
#
loop_
_entity.id
_entity.type
_entity.pdbx_description
1 polymer ?
#
loop_
_entity_poly.entity_id
_entity_poly.type
_entity_poly.pdbx_seq_one_letter_code
_entity_poly.pdbx_strand_id
1 'polypeptide(L)'
;MINEPYREYAGTKDPLKLPFMSDEELIDGQLDFHSDVSDECCYLIHLCLEQDPSSRPDFRKIQTHKWFKKESRDSVQDPPAD
;
A
#
# COMPACT_ATOMS: atom_id res chain seq x y z
N MET A 1 -3.27 -12.41 -20.81
CA MET A 1 -2.16 -13.25 -20.31
C MET A 1 -1.71 -12.64 -18.99
N ILE A 2 -2.06 -13.26 -17.87
CA ILE A 2 -1.57 -12.83 -16.55
C ILE A 2 -0.10 -13.28 -16.44
N ASN A 3 0.79 -12.37 -16.01
CA ASN A 3 2.21 -12.69 -15.84
C ASN A 3 2.38 -13.83 -14.82
N GLU A 4 3.38 -14.71 -15.02
CA GLU A 4 3.66 -15.90 -14.22
C GLU A 4 3.58 -15.76 -12.68
N PRO A 5 4.01 -14.65 -12.00
CA PRO A 5 3.87 -14.55 -10.54
C PRO A 5 2.42 -14.39 -10.06
N TYR A 6 1.47 -14.12 -10.95
CA TYR A 6 0.05 -13.96 -10.61
C TYR A 6 -0.78 -15.22 -10.87
N ARG A 7 -0.16 -16.27 -11.40
CA ARG A 7 -0.82 -17.54 -11.73
C ARG A 7 -1.25 -18.31 -10.48
N GLU A 8 -0.53 -18.17 -9.37
CA GLU A 8 -0.87 -18.83 -8.10
C GLU A 8 -2.13 -18.27 -7.42
N TYR A 9 -2.56 -17.06 -7.80
CA TYR A 9 -3.82 -16.44 -7.34
C TYR A 9 -4.99 -16.71 -8.28
N ALA A 10 -4.77 -17.42 -9.39
CA ALA A 10 -5.81 -17.82 -10.33
C ALA A 10 -6.62 -18.99 -9.74
N GLY A 11 -7.56 -18.68 -8.84
CA GLY A 11 -8.42 -19.68 -8.19
C GLY A 11 -8.82 -19.33 -6.76
N THR A 12 -8.26 -18.26 -6.18
CA THR A 12 -8.76 -17.69 -4.93
C THR A 12 -10.06 -16.92 -5.20
N LYS A 13 -11.01 -16.94 -4.26
CA LYS A 13 -12.29 -16.22 -4.39
C LYS A 13 -12.14 -14.69 -4.49
N ASP A 14 -10.94 -14.17 -4.21
CA ASP A 14 -10.51 -12.83 -4.57
C ASP A 14 -9.23 -12.93 -5.40
N PRO A 15 -9.29 -12.91 -6.74
CA PRO A 15 -8.14 -12.57 -7.55
C PRO A 15 -7.74 -11.14 -7.17
N LEU A 16 -6.45 -10.91 -6.91
CA LEU A 16 -5.87 -9.63 -6.49
C LEU A 16 -6.65 -8.44 -7.07
N LYS A 17 -7.54 -7.83 -6.28
CA LYS A 17 -8.29 -6.64 -6.69
C LYS A 17 -7.30 -5.49 -6.69
N LEU A 18 -6.65 -5.28 -7.84
CA LEU A 18 -5.84 -4.12 -8.11
C LEU A 18 -6.70 -2.84 -8.01
N PRO A 19 -6.10 -1.69 -7.64
CA PRO A 19 -6.84 -0.45 -7.48
C PRO A 19 -7.52 0.03 -8.77
N PHE A 20 -7.00 -0.39 -9.94
CA PHE A 20 -7.54 -0.06 -11.25
C PHE A 20 -7.57 -1.32 -12.13
N MET A 21 -8.67 -1.52 -12.84
CA MET A 21 -8.90 -2.65 -13.77
C MET A 21 -9.06 -2.20 -15.22
N SER A 22 -9.10 -0.90 -15.46
CA SER A 22 -9.22 -0.28 -16.78
C SER A 22 -8.32 0.96 -16.90
N ASP A 23 -8.04 1.35 -18.15
CA ASP A 23 -7.26 2.56 -18.42
C ASP A 23 -8.05 3.80 -18.00
N GLU A 24 -9.38 3.78 -18.10
CA GLU A 24 -10.27 4.86 -17.67
C GLU A 24 -10.15 5.11 -16.16
N GLU A 25 -10.20 4.06 -15.35
CA GLU A 25 -10.01 4.16 -13.89
C GLU A 25 -8.59 4.65 -13.53
N LEU A 26 -7.58 4.22 -14.28
CA LEU A 26 -6.20 4.66 -14.09
C LEU A 26 -6.02 6.16 -14.43
N ILE A 27 -6.71 6.64 -15.46
CA ILE A 27 -6.70 8.07 -15.86
C ILE A 27 -7.50 8.93 -14.88
N ASP A 28 -8.61 8.42 -14.35
CA ASP A 28 -9.43 9.11 -13.35
C ASP A 28 -8.74 9.17 -11.97
N GLY A 29 -7.94 8.15 -11.66
CA GLY A 29 -7.08 8.11 -10.47
C GLY A 29 -7.84 8.01 -9.15
N GLN A 30 -9.14 7.69 -9.18
CA GLN A 30 -9.95 7.55 -7.98
C GLN A 30 -9.65 6.23 -7.28
N LEU A 31 -9.36 6.32 -5.98
CA LEU A 31 -9.02 5.17 -5.15
C LEU A 31 -10.15 4.90 -4.16
N ASP A 32 -10.61 3.64 -4.13
CA ASP A 32 -11.54 3.14 -3.13
C ASP A 32 -10.81 2.18 -2.20
N PHE A 33 -10.81 2.50 -0.90
CA PHE A 33 -10.09 1.75 0.12
C PHE A 33 -11.05 0.93 0.96
N HIS A 34 -10.62 -0.26 1.32
CA HIS A 34 -11.32 -1.04 2.33
C HIS A 34 -11.17 -0.38 3.71
N SER A 35 -12.20 -0.51 4.54
CA SER A 35 -12.31 0.19 5.84
C SER A 35 -11.24 -0.16 6.88
N ASP A 36 -10.44 -1.21 6.64
CA ASP A 36 -9.35 -1.66 7.51
C ASP A 36 -7.99 -0.99 7.20
N VAL A 37 -7.90 -0.22 6.11
CA VAL A 37 -6.70 0.53 5.77
C VAL A 37 -6.69 1.84 6.56
N SER A 38 -5.64 2.05 7.37
CA SER A 38 -5.51 3.27 8.15
C SER A 38 -5.41 4.52 7.26
N ASP A 39 -5.96 5.65 7.70
CA ASP A 39 -5.90 6.92 6.96
C ASP A 39 -4.48 7.32 6.51
N GLU A 40 -3.48 7.08 7.36
CA GLU A 40 -2.07 7.37 7.05
C GLU A 40 -1.52 6.48 5.92
N CYS A 41 -2.02 5.26 5.79
CA CYS A 41 -1.70 4.36 4.68
C CYS A 41 -2.41 4.82 3.40
N CYS A 42 -3.73 5.09 3.49
CA CYS A 42 -4.52 5.63 2.38
C CYS A 42 -3.87 6.89 1.80
N TYR A 43 -3.46 7.82 2.67
CA TYR A 43 -2.80 9.06 2.27
C TYR A 43 -1.47 8.81 1.54
N LEU A 44 -0.64 7.89 2.05
CA LEU A 44 0.62 7.55 1.37
C LEU A 44 0.37 6.92 -0.01
N ILE A 45 -0.63 6.03 -0.12
CA ILE A 45 -0.98 5.38 -1.39
C ILE A 45 -1.44 6.43 -2.41
N HIS A 46 -2.29 7.38 -2.00
CA HIS A 46 -2.68 8.51 -2.86
C HIS A 46 -1.45 9.28 -3.36
N LEU A 47 -0.52 9.65 -2.47
CA LEU A 47 0.70 10.37 -2.87
C LEU A 47 1.54 9.60 -3.90
N CYS A 48 1.66 8.29 -3.74
CA CYS A 48 2.40 7.44 -4.68
C CYS A 48 1.71 7.33 -6.05
N LEU A 49 0.38 7.47 -6.09
CA LEU A 49 -0.45 7.33 -7.29
C LEU A 49 -0.91 8.68 -7.84
N GLU A 50 -0.33 9.79 -7.41
CA GLU A 50 -0.60 11.11 -7.96
C GLU A 50 -0.39 11.15 -9.49
N GLN A 51 -1.33 11.81 -10.18
CA GLN A 51 -1.35 11.87 -11.64
C GLN A 51 -0.18 12.69 -12.19
N ASP A 52 0.23 13.76 -11.49
CA ASP A 52 1.48 14.45 -11.78
C ASP A 52 2.67 13.64 -11.22
N PRO A 53 3.56 13.10 -12.07
CA PRO A 53 4.72 12.35 -11.62
C PRO A 53 5.65 13.16 -10.70
N SER A 54 5.68 14.49 -10.84
CA SER A 54 6.54 15.38 -10.05
C SER A 54 6.05 15.55 -8.60
N SER A 55 4.75 15.32 -8.37
CA SER A 55 4.12 15.37 -7.05
C SER A 55 4.37 14.10 -6.23
N ARG A 56 4.75 13.00 -6.87
CA ARG A 56 4.99 11.72 -6.21
C ARG A 56 6.19 11.80 -5.25
N PRO A 57 6.14 11.11 -4.10
CA PRO A 57 7.23 11.12 -3.14
C PRO A 57 8.43 10.33 -3.67
N ASP A 58 9.64 10.80 -3.37
CA ASP A 58 10.84 9.99 -3.53
C ASP A 58 10.92 8.92 -2.42
N PHE A 59 11.83 7.95 -2.58
CA PHE A 59 11.97 6.87 -1.59
C PHE A 59 12.31 7.37 -0.18
N ARG A 60 13.01 8.50 -0.03
CA ARG A 60 13.34 9.07 1.29
C ARG A 60 12.09 9.62 1.96
N LYS A 61 11.23 10.30 1.20
CA LYS A 61 9.92 10.78 1.68
C LYS A 61 9.01 9.62 2.07
N ILE A 62 8.98 8.52 1.29
CA ILE A 62 8.22 7.31 1.62
C ILE A 62 8.70 6.70 2.94
N GLN A 63 10.00 6.45 3.09
CA GLN A 63 10.57 5.85 4.30
C GLN A 63 10.34 6.70 5.57
N THR A 64 10.23 8.02 5.40
CA THR A 64 10.01 8.95 6.51
C THR A 64 8.54 9.27 6.75
N HIS A 65 7.61 8.66 6.00
CA HIS A 65 6.17 8.84 6.15
C HIS A 65 5.67 8.30 7.50
N LYS A 66 4.64 8.92 8.07
CA LYS A 66 4.07 8.54 9.38
C LYS A 66 3.62 7.08 9.43
N TRP A 67 3.12 6.55 8.31
CA TRP A 67 2.72 5.16 8.19
C TRP A 67 3.87 4.18 8.50
N PHE A 68 5.09 4.47 8.05
CA PHE A 68 6.30 3.67 8.34
C PHE A 68 6.91 3.96 9.72
N LYS A 69 6.57 5.10 10.33
CA LYS A 69 7.14 5.55 11.62
C LYS A 69 6.30 5.17 12.84
N LYS A 70 5.13 4.55 12.67
CA LYS A 70 4.40 3.99 13.80
C LYS A 70 5.23 2.84 14.35
N GLU A 71 5.93 3.12 15.45
CA GLU A 71 6.72 2.15 16.17
C GLU A 71 5.90 0.88 16.39
N SER A 72 6.47 -0.24 15.95
CA SER A 72 6.11 -1.54 16.48
C SER A 72 6.17 -1.41 18.00
N ARG A 73 5.06 -1.63 18.70
CA ARG A 73 5.06 -1.87 20.15
C ARG A 73 5.69 -3.23 20.47
N ASP A 74 6.75 -3.59 19.76
CA ASP A 74 7.61 -4.71 20.06
C ASP A 74 8.57 -4.27 21.17
N SER A 75 7.99 -3.75 22.25
CA SER A 75 8.60 -3.81 23.56
C SER A 75 8.42 -5.24 24.05
N VAL A 76 9.09 -6.20 23.40
CA VAL A 76 9.41 -7.46 24.07
C VAL A 76 10.43 -7.07 25.13
N GLN A 77 9.94 -6.84 26.35
CA GLN A 77 10.79 -6.79 27.52
C GLN A 77 11.50 -8.13 27.60
N ASP A 78 12.81 -8.13 27.37
CA ASP A 78 13.64 -9.24 27.81
C ASP A 78 13.41 -9.41 29.33
N PRO A 79 13.01 -10.60 29.82
CA PRO A 79 12.92 -10.83 31.25
C PRO A 79 14.31 -10.68 31.88
N PRO A 80 14.41 -10.18 33.12
CA PRO A 80 15.69 -10.08 33.80
C PRO A 80 16.30 -11.49 33.96
N ALA A 81 17.57 -11.63 33.62
CA ALA A 81 18.32 -12.85 33.92
C ALA A 81 18.46 -12.99 35.44
N ASP A 82 18.01 -14.14 35.97
CA ASP A 82 18.33 -14.63 37.32
C ASP A 82 19.82 -14.95 37.47
#